data_AF-A0A3C0NB20-F1
#
_entry.id   AF-A0A3C0NB20-F1
#
_cell.length_a   1.000
_cell.length_b   1.000
_cell.length_c   1.000
_cell.angle_alpha   90.00
_cell.angle_beta   90.00
_cell.angle_gamma   90.00
#
_symmetry.space_group_name_H-M   'P 1'
#
loop_
_entity.id
_entity.type
_entity.pdbx_description
1 polymer ?
#
loop_
_entity_poly.entity_id
_entity_poly.type
_entity_poly.pdbx_seq_one_letter_code
_entity_poly.pdbx_strand_id
1 'polypeptide(L)' 'MKALKTDFVPTKFEVTEKKKVALCLCKHTGNAPFCDGSHHQYE' A
#
# COMPACT_ATOMS: atom_id res chain seq x y z
N MET A 1 -21.51 11.37 3.44
CA MET A 1 -20.41 10.40 3.24
C MET A 1 -20.72 9.17 4.09
N LYS A 2 -21.04 8.03 3.47
CA LYS A 2 -21.41 6.80 4.20
C LYS A 2 -20.12 6.00 4.40
N ALA A 3 -19.68 5.81 5.64
CA ALA A 3 -18.50 5.00 5.93
C ALA A 3 -18.80 3.54 5.58
N LEU A 4 -18.11 3.02 4.55
CA LEU A 4 -18.05 1.59 4.28
C LEU A 4 -17.30 0.92 5.45
N LYS A 5 -17.94 -0.05 6.10
CA LYS A 5 -17.39 -0.76 7.26
C LYS A 5 -16.63 -1.99 6.77
N THR A 6 -15.32 -1.85 6.58
CA THR A 6 -14.39 -2.97 6.42
C THR A 6 -13.51 -3.06 7.65
N ASP A 7 -12.93 -4.23 7.90
CA ASP A 7 -11.92 -4.41 8.96
C ASP A 7 -10.57 -3.76 8.62
N PHE A 8 -10.38 -3.32 7.36
CA PHE A 8 -9.18 -2.61 6.94
C PHE A 8 -9.09 -1.22 7.54
N VAL A 9 -7.90 -0.89 8.04
CA VAL A 9 -7.55 0.45 8.53
C VAL A 9 -6.42 1.05 7.69
N PRO A 10 -6.36 2.38 7.55
CA PRO A 10 -5.25 3.03 6.85
C PRO A 10 -3.90 2.76 7.53
N THR A 11 -2.86 2.51 6.73
CA THR A 11 -1.49 2.40 7.21
C THR A 11 -0.81 3.77 7.17
N LYS A 12 -0.48 4.32 8.34
CA LYS A 12 0.34 5.53 8.43
C LYS A 12 1.78 5.20 8.05
N PHE A 13 2.39 5.99 7.19
CA PHE A 13 3.81 5.90 6.86
C PHE A 13 4.41 7.29 6.64
N GLU A 14 5.72 7.36 6.72
CA GLU A 14 6.49 8.59 6.50
C GLU A 14 7.72 8.26 5.63
N VAL A 15 8.07 9.21 4.75
CA VAL A 15 9.28 9.14 3.93
C VAL A 15 10.22 10.21 4.46
N THR A 16 11.19 9.80 5.29
CA THR A 16 12.10 10.69 6.02
C THR A 16 13.17 11.35 5.14
N GLU A 17 13.40 10.81 3.94
CA GLU A 17 14.43 11.27 3.01
C GLU A 17 13.82 11.57 1.65
N LYS A 18 14.34 12.57 0.95
CA LYS A 18 13.86 12.91 -0.40
C LYS A 18 14.28 11.83 -1.40
N LYS A 19 13.39 10.88 -1.64
CA LYS A 19 13.56 9.81 -2.62
C LYS A 19 12.26 9.51 -3.35
N LYS A 20 12.38 8.92 -4.54
CA LYS A 20 11.23 8.34 -5.24
C LYS A 20 10.94 6.98 -4.61
N VAL A 21 9.67 6.74 -4.30
CA VAL A 21 9.17 5.45 -3.79
C VAL A 21 7.97 5.02 -4.63
N ALA A 22 7.79 3.71 -4.78
CA ALA A 22 6.59 3.13 -5.38
C ALA A 22 5.69 2.63 -4.25
N LEU A 23 4.43 3.08 -4.23
CA LEU A 23 3.43 2.60 -3.28
C LEU A 23 2.65 1.42 -3.87
N CYS A 24 2.23 0.52 -2.99
CA CYS A 24 1.42 -0.62 -3.39
C CYS A 24 -0.03 -0.20 -3.71
N LEU A 25 -0.48 -0.51 -4.92
CA LEU A 25 -1.86 -0.31 -5.36
C LEU A 25 -2.67 -1.61 -5.39
N CYS A 26 -2.05 -2.75 -5.71
CA CYS A 26 -2.73 -4.05 -5.81
C CYS A 26 -3.14 -4.66 -4.46
N LYS A 27 -2.61 -4.17 -3.33
CA LYS A 27 -2.85 -4.67 -1.96
C LYS A 27 -2.34 -6.08 -1.64
N HIS A 28 -1.51 -6.65 -2.52
CA HIS A 28 -0.87 -7.96 -2.33
C HIS A 28 0.61 -7.89 -1.91
N THR A 29 1.15 -6.69 -1.63
CA THR A 29 2.55 -6.53 -1.20
C THR A 29 2.83 -7.22 0.14
N GLY A 30 3.96 -7.91 0.25
CA GLY A 30 4.54 -8.34 1.53
C GLY A 30 5.33 -7.23 2.23
N ASN A 31 5.54 -6.09 1.56
CA ASN A 31 6.34 -4.96 2.03
C ASN A 31 5.52 -3.67 2.15
N ALA A 32 4.34 -3.74 2.77
CA ALA A 32 3.46 -2.57 2.93
C ALA A 32 4.18 -1.41 3.64
N PRO A 33 4.02 -0.15 3.18
CA PRO A 33 3.10 0.33 2.14
C PRO A 33 3.68 0.32 0.71
N PHE A 34 4.89 -0.21 0.53
CA PHE A 34 5.66 -0.10 -0.72
C PHE A 34 5.36 -1.23 -1.70
N CYS A 35 5.63 -0.98 -2.98
CA CYS A 35 5.58 -2.00 -4.01
C CYS A 35 6.79 -2.93 -3.91
N ASP A 36 6.54 -4.23 -4.02
CA ASP A 36 7.55 -5.30 -4.06
C ASP A 36 7.45 -6.16 -5.34
N GLY A 37 6.60 -5.77 -6.29
CA GLY A 37 6.36 -6.53 -7.52
C GLY A 37 5.28 -7.60 -7.42
N SER A 38 4.65 -7.82 -6.26
CA SER A 38 3.60 -8.85 -6.10
C SER A 38 2.41 -8.71 -7.05
N HIS A 39 2.16 -7.51 -7.60
CA HIS A 39 1.11 -7.29 -8.61
C HIS A 39 1.29 -8.15 -9.87
N HIS A 40 2.51 -8.56 -10.24
CA HIS A 40 2.71 -9.45 -11.39
C HIS A 40 2.18 -10.88 -11.20
N GLN A 41 1.77 -11.26 -9.98
CA GLN A 41 1.28 -12.61 -9.68
C GLN A 41 -0.25 -12.68 -9.49
N TYR A 42 -0.89 -11.55 -9.23
CA TYR A 42 -2.30 -11.51 -8.78
C TYR A 42 -3.18 -10.53 -9.60
N GLU A 43 -2.63 -9.85 -10.62
CA GLU A 43 -3.39 -9.00 -11.57
C GLU A 43 -3.63 -9.67 -12.92
#